data_AF-A0A7W8IJ79-F1
#
_entry.id   AF-A0A7W8IJ79-F1
#
_cell.length_a   1.000
_cell.length_b   1.000
_cell.length_c   1.000
_cell.angle_alpha   90.00
_cell.angle_beta   90.00
_cell.angle_gamma   90.00
#
_symmetry.space_group_name_H-M   'P 1'
#
loop_
_entity.id
_entity.type
_entity.pdbx_description
1 polymer ?
#
loop_
_entity_poly.entity_id
_entity_poly.type
_entity_poly.pdbx_seq_one_letter_code
_entity_poly.pdbx_strand_id
1 'polypeptide(L)'
;MAETIGTITNIHVHSYLPDAVNAFDVCKLTVLETTTNHSWLFYLWNARDDDTPVHRVTQSQRLALAREAAFRKLTVHVFAENDSGLVDGIQVDMS
;
A
#
# COMPACT_ATOMS: atom_id res chain seq x y z
N MET A 1 -10.44 -10.10 -6.52
CA MET A 1 -9.88 -8.84 -6.00
C MET A 1 -10.91 -8.29 -5.03
N ALA A 2 -10.60 -8.29 -3.75
CA ALA A 2 -11.47 -7.71 -2.72
C ALA A 2 -11.22 -6.19 -2.69
N GLU A 3 -12.28 -5.41 -2.60
CA GLU A 3 -12.21 -3.95 -2.48
C GLU A 3 -12.48 -3.55 -1.02
N THR A 4 -11.65 -2.63 -0.50
CA THR A 4 -11.86 -2.00 0.80
C THR A 4 -11.86 -0.49 0.62
N ILE A 5 -12.96 0.14 1.04
CA ILE A 5 -13.16 1.59 0.92
C ILE A 5 -13.02 2.22 2.29
N GLY A 6 -12.15 3.20 2.43
CA GLY A 6 -11.86 3.77 3.74
C GLY A 6 -10.89 4.94 3.73
N THR A 7 -10.34 5.25 4.89
CA THR A 7 -9.30 6.28 5.06
C THR A 7 -8.02 5.64 5.55
N ILE A 8 -6.88 6.04 4.98
CA ILE A 8 -5.57 5.56 5.45
C ILE A 8 -5.27 6.21 6.80
N THR A 9 -5.06 5.39 7.82
CA THR A 9 -4.73 5.84 9.18
C THR A 9 -3.26 5.68 9.52
N ASN A 10 -2.54 4.80 8.81
CA ASN A 10 -1.13 4.57 9.05
C ASN A 10 -0.39 4.08 7.81
N ILE A 11 0.89 4.43 7.67
CA ILE A 11 1.79 4.00 6.59
C ILE A 11 3.15 3.69 7.19
N HIS A 12 3.65 2.47 6.95
CA HIS A 12 4.95 2.01 7.42
C HIS A 12 5.80 1.52 6.26
N VAL A 13 7.06 1.94 6.20
CA VAL A 13 8.05 1.47 5.21
C VAL A 13 9.18 0.78 5.95
N HIS A 14 9.58 -0.39 5.48
CA HIS A 14 10.65 -1.18 6.06
C HIS A 14 11.51 -1.82 4.96
N SER A 15 12.77 -2.11 5.31
CA SER A 15 13.66 -2.93 4.50
C SER A 15 14.00 -4.19 5.29
N TYR A 16 13.88 -5.35 4.67
CA TYR A 16 14.24 -6.64 5.26
C TYR A 16 15.54 -7.14 4.68
N LEU A 17 16.42 -7.67 5.54
CA LEU A 17 17.75 -8.19 5.19
C LEU A 17 18.55 -7.23 4.28
N PRO A 18 18.79 -5.97 4.72
CA PRO A 18 19.63 -5.06 3.96
C PRO A 18 21.00 -5.71 3.69
N ASP A 19 21.52 -5.52 2.48
CA ASP A 19 22.83 -6.02 2.04
C ASP A 19 22.95 -7.56 1.89
N ALA A 20 21.83 -8.29 1.85
CA ALA A 20 21.80 -9.74 1.61
C ALA A 20 21.13 -10.12 0.28
N VAL A 21 21.34 -11.37 -0.16
CA VAL A 21 20.78 -11.94 -1.42
C VAL A 21 19.23 -11.96 -1.46
N ASN A 22 18.57 -11.77 -0.32
CA ASN A 22 17.11 -11.69 -0.22
C ASN A 22 16.65 -10.33 0.31
N ALA A 23 17.35 -9.25 -0.05
CA ALA A 23 16.96 -7.90 0.32
C ALA A 23 15.65 -7.51 -0.37
N PHE A 24 14.69 -7.02 0.39
CA PHE A 24 13.48 -6.42 -0.16
C PHE A 24 12.96 -5.31 0.72
N ASP A 25 12.43 -4.29 0.07
CA ASP A 25 11.69 -3.22 0.71
C ASP A 25 10.20 -3.61 0.76
N VAL A 26 9.49 -3.14 1.79
CA VAL A 26 8.06 -3.36 1.98
C VAL A 26 7.38 -2.10 2.46
N CYS A 27 6.19 -1.83 1.95
CA CYS A 27 5.30 -0.80 2.46
C CYS A 27 3.98 -1.42 2.93
N LYS A 28 3.57 -1.08 4.14
CA LYS A 28 2.28 -1.45 4.73
C LYS A 28 1.42 -0.22 4.90
N LEU A 29 0.11 -0.38 4.73
CA LEU A 29 -0.88 0.65 5.03
C LEU A 29 -2.00 0.08 5.89
N THR A 30 -2.54 0.91 6.77
CA THR A 30 -3.74 0.59 7.55
C THR A 30 -4.89 1.44 7.05
N VAL A 31 -6.01 0.81 6.70
CA VAL A 31 -7.23 1.47 6.24
C VAL A 31 -8.31 1.26 7.29
N LEU A 32 -8.92 2.36 7.73
CA LEU A 32 -10.16 2.31 8.48
C LEU A 32 -11.32 2.24 7.48
N GLU A 33 -11.96 1.09 7.39
CA GLU A 33 -13.06 0.84 6.45
C GLU A 33 -14.30 1.65 6.83
N THR A 34 -14.87 2.36 5.86
CA THR A 34 -15.99 3.30 6.09
C THR A 34 -17.27 2.59 6.55
N THR A 35 -17.54 1.39 6.04
CA THR A 35 -18.80 0.67 6.27
C THR A 35 -18.83 -0.05 7.62
N THR A 36 -17.73 -0.70 8.00
CA THR A 36 -17.64 -1.54 9.20
C THR A 36 -16.92 -0.86 10.36
N ASN A 37 -16.19 0.22 10.09
CA ASN A 37 -15.26 0.86 11.02
C ASN A 37 -14.15 -0.09 11.54
N HIS A 38 -13.89 -1.19 10.83
CA HIS A 38 -12.76 -2.07 11.10
C HIS A 38 -11.47 -1.53 10.47
N SER A 39 -10.35 -1.79 11.14
CA SER A 39 -9.02 -1.48 10.61
C SER A 39 -8.44 -2.70 9.90
N TRP A 40 -8.09 -2.51 8.63
CA TRP A 40 -7.48 -3.52 7.78
C TRP A 40 -6.01 -3.17 7.54
N LEU A 41 -5.14 -4.17 7.59
CA LEU A 41 -3.73 -4.03 7.25
C LEU A 41 -3.49 -4.61 5.85
N PHE A 42 -2.90 -3.80 4.98
CA PHE A 42 -2.52 -4.20 3.64
C PHE A 42 -1.02 -4.01 3.41
N TYR A 43 -0.46 -4.83 2.53
CA TYR A 43 0.87 -4.67 1.98
C TYR A 43 0.74 -3.93 0.66
N LEU A 44 1.04 -2.62 0.68
CA LEU A 44 0.98 -1.78 -0.52
C LEU A 44 1.91 -2.31 -1.61
N TRP A 45 3.10 -2.77 -1.20
CA TRP A 45 4.06 -3.41 -2.08
C TRP A 45 5.16 -4.13 -1.30
N ASN A 46 5.81 -5.07 -1.98
CA ASN A 46 7.10 -5.66 -1.66
C ASN A 46 7.97 -5.64 -2.94
N ALA A 47 9.16 -5.04 -2.89
CA ALA A 47 10.04 -4.92 -4.05
C ALA A 47 11.43 -5.40 -3.66
N ARG A 48 12.00 -6.29 -4.46
CA ARG A 48 13.38 -6.76 -4.26
C ARG A 48 14.38 -5.69 -4.65
N ASP A 49 15.62 -5.86 -4.18
CA ASP A 49 16.74 -5.04 -4.61
C ASP A 49 17.07 -5.21 -6.10
N ASP A 50 16.87 -6.40 -6.65
CA ASP A 50 17.04 -6.79 -8.06
C ASP A 50 15.81 -6.54 -8.94
N ASP A 51 14.77 -5.93 -8.39
CA ASP A 51 13.51 -5.69 -9.08
C ASP A 51 13.66 -4.67 -10.23
N THR A 52 12.80 -4.80 -11.24
CA THR A 52 12.92 -3.97 -12.45
C THR A 52 12.75 -2.48 -12.10
N PRO A 53 13.53 -1.57 -12.72
CA PRO A 53 13.44 -0.14 -12.42
C PRO A 53 12.02 0.43 -12.57
N VAL A 54 11.27 -0.04 -13.58
CA VAL A 54 9.88 0.37 -13.82
C VAL A 54 8.96 -0.02 -12.67
N HIS A 55 9.13 -1.23 -12.12
CA HIS A 55 8.34 -1.68 -10.99
C HIS A 55 8.65 -0.84 -9.74
N ARG A 56 9.92 -0.58 -9.43
CA ARG A 56 10.33 0.27 -8.29
C ARG A 56 9.78 1.70 -8.39
N VAL A 57 9.77 2.29 -9.58
CA VAL A 57 9.16 3.62 -9.82
C VAL A 57 7.66 3.57 -9.56
N THR A 58 6.97 2.55 -10.07
CA THR A 58 5.52 2.36 -9.82
C THR A 58 5.22 2.28 -8.32
N GLN A 59 6.02 1.54 -7.56
CA GLN A 59 5.82 1.44 -6.10
C GLN A 59 6.09 2.75 -5.36
N SER A 60 7.06 3.52 -5.83
CA SER A 60 7.32 4.87 -5.30
C SER A 60 6.16 5.82 -5.56
N GLN A 61 5.55 5.76 -6.75
CA GLN A 61 4.36 6.56 -7.10
C GLN A 61 3.15 6.16 -6.26
N ARG A 62 2.90 4.86 -6.08
CA ARG A 62 1.84 4.35 -5.20
C ARG A 62 2.01 4.83 -3.76
N LEU A 63 3.24 4.80 -3.23
CA LEU A 63 3.54 5.32 -1.89
C LEU A 63 3.26 6.83 -1.80
N ALA A 64 3.64 7.61 -2.82
CA ALA A 64 3.37 9.04 -2.84
C ALA A 64 1.86 9.33 -2.83
N LEU A 65 1.09 8.60 -3.64
CA LEU A 65 -0.38 8.70 -3.68
C LEU A 65 -1.01 8.34 -2.33
N ALA A 66 -0.58 7.24 -1.72
CA ALA A 66 -1.08 6.80 -0.41
C ALA A 66 -0.78 7.83 0.70
N ARG A 67 0.43 8.43 0.70
CA ARG A 67 0.80 9.48 1.65
C ARG A 67 -0.05 10.73 1.48
N GLU A 68 -0.29 11.15 0.24
CA GLU A 68 -1.12 12.33 -0.03
C GLU A 68 -2.56 12.10 0.40
N ALA A 69 -3.13 10.93 0.08
CA ALA A 69 -4.47 10.55 0.52
C ALA A 69 -4.58 10.51 2.05
N ALA A 70 -3.59 9.93 2.74
CA ALA A 70 -3.56 9.90 4.21
C ALA A 70 -3.47 11.32 4.80
N PHE A 71 -2.58 12.16 4.28
CA PHE A 71 -2.40 13.54 4.75
C PHE A 71 -3.67 14.37 4.61
N ARG A 72 -4.34 14.26 3.46
CA ARG A 72 -5.60 14.96 3.18
C ARG A 72 -6.84 14.30 3.76
N LYS A 73 -6.71 13.10 4.35
CA LYS A 73 -7.82 12.27 4.84
C LYS A 73 -8.85 11.96 3.74
N LEU A 74 -8.36 11.71 2.53
CA LEU A 74 -9.21 11.34 1.40
C LEU A 74 -9.71 9.90 1.54
N THR A 75 -10.86 9.63 0.92
CA THR A 75 -11.35 8.26 0.73
C THR A 75 -10.46 7.54 -0.29
N VAL A 76 -10.06 6.32 0.05
CA VAL A 76 -9.30 5.44 -0.83
C VAL A 76 -10.07 4.14 -1.08
N HIS A 77 -9.90 3.62 -2.29
CA HIS A 77 -10.32 2.29 -2.69
C HIS A 77 -9.06 1.44 -2.80
N VAL A 78 -8.93 0.47 -1.90
CA VAL A 78 -7.82 -0.49 -1.91
C VAL A 78 -8.32 -1.78 -2.50
N PHE A 79 -7.66 -2.21 -3.58
CA PHE A 79 -7.93 -3.45 -4.25
C PHE A 79 -6.81 -4.44 -3.91
N ALA A 80 -7.17 -5.55 -3.25
CA ALA A 80 -6.20 -6.55 -2.81
C ALA A 80 -6.42 -7.90 -3.51
N GLU A 81 -5.32 -8.65 -3.64
CA GLU A 81 -5.35 -10.04 -4.06
C GLU A 81 -6.28 -10.86 -3.16
N ASN A 82 -6.90 -11.90 -3.70
CA ASN A 82 -7.72 -12.79 -2.87
C ASN A 82 -6.80 -13.53 -1.89
N ASP A 83 -7.19 -13.57 -0.61
CA ASP A 83 -6.50 -14.28 0.49
C ASP A 83 -5.06 -13.81 0.77
N SER A 84 -4.64 -12.71 0.15
CA SER A 84 -3.31 -12.15 0.19
C SER A 84 -3.50 -10.65 0.36
N GLY A 85 -3.20 -10.08 1.54
CA GLY A 85 -3.37 -8.64 1.78
C GLY A 85 -2.47 -7.74 0.91
N LEU A 86 -1.87 -8.27 -0.17
CA LEU A 86 -1.10 -7.55 -1.18
C LEU A 86 -2.04 -6.69 -2.03
N VAL A 87 -1.65 -5.44 -2.21
CA VAL A 87 -2.42 -4.46 -2.96
C VAL A 87 -2.11 -4.57 -4.45
N ASP A 88 -3.13 -4.96 -5.22
CA ASP A 88 -3.11 -4.94 -6.68
C ASP A 88 -3.26 -3.51 -7.22
N GLY A 89 -4.08 -2.68 -6.56
CA GLY A 89 -4.37 -1.32 -6.96
C GLY A 89 -4.86 -0.43 -5.83
N ILE A 90 -4.59 0.87 -5.94
CA ILE A 90 -5.14 1.90 -5.06
C ILE A 90 -5.69 3.05 -5.91
N GLN A 91 -6.91 3.45 -5.61
CA GLN A 91 -7.56 4.63 -6.18
C GLN A 91 -7.93 5.58 -5.03
N VAL A 92 -7.91 6.89 -5.32
CA VAL A 92 -8.22 7.95 -4.36
C VAL A 92 -9.35 8.79 -4.92
N ASP A 93 -10.38 9.06 -4.12
CA ASP A 93 -11.43 9.99 -4.48
C ASP A 93 -10.91 11.41 -4.30
N MET A 94 -10.74 12.14 -5.41
CA MET A 94 -10.23 13.52 -5.42
C MET A 94 -11.33 14.58 -5.36
N SER A 95 -12.41 14.31 -4.61
CA SER A 95 -13.55 15.23 -4.48
C SER A 95 -13.26 16.49 -3.67
#